data_AF-A0A7L2QW98-F1
#
_entry.id   AF-A0A7L2QW98-F1
#
_cell.length_a   1.000
_cell.length_b   1.000
_cell.length_c   1.000
_cell.angle_alpha   90.00
_cell.angle_beta   90.00
_cell.angle_gamma   90.00
#
_symmetry.space_group_name_H-M   'P 1'
#
loop_
_entity.id
_entity.type
_entity.pdbx_description
1 polymer ?
#
loop_
_entity_poly.entity_id
_entity_poly.type
_entity_poly.pdbx_seq_one_letter_code
_entity_poly.pdbx_strand_id
1 'polypeptide(L)'
;SMCEGGELFTWGQNTHGQLGVGSQTTLTSKPQLVERLKGIPLAQIAAGGAHSTIVSLSGAVYSWGKNSFGQLGLGDTKDRDCPTYVGALEHWKTVFISCGADHTAVLSKEGLVCTFGAGGFGQLGHNSTRNELLPRVVAELWGARVSHVACGRWEVPVTCLLRQYTLVYVSSLDKFYFFGSGDEGQLEDKREPKQLIPLPINSPENTGKSCQSNDHCRCIQSVFVSSNPICYNFHFVNVFMYFTQNSYPNGIATLEDKEVDAWISNSKCPNSIKKNIRLIFSSEACINGSFLDKRDKHFKTSKEVSGLDMSEVERFYMKISKNQTVYQEV
;
A
#
# COMPACT_ATOMS: atom_id res chain seq x y z
N SER A 1 -4.22 8.36 15.26
CA SER A 1 -5.60 7.88 15.16
C SER A 1 -5.63 6.38 15.39
N MET A 2 -6.74 5.86 15.91
CA MET A 2 -6.95 4.43 16.12
C MET A 2 -8.33 4.05 15.61
N CYS A 3 -8.44 2.88 14.96
CA CYS A 3 -9.71 2.29 14.57
C CYS A 3 -9.97 1.06 15.45
N GLU A 4 -10.86 1.18 16.44
CA GLU A 4 -11.32 0.05 17.26
C GLU A 4 -12.80 -0.17 16.92
N GLY A 5 -13.19 -1.39 16.57
CA GLY A 5 -14.58 -1.69 16.18
C GLY A 5 -15.10 -0.95 14.93
N GLY A 6 -14.23 -0.36 14.12
CA GLY A 6 -14.59 0.46 12.94
C GLY A 6 -14.86 1.94 13.25
N GLU A 7 -14.69 2.36 14.50
CA GLU A 7 -14.82 3.77 14.91
C GLU A 7 -13.47 4.48 14.86
N LEU A 8 -13.44 5.72 14.36
CA LEU A 8 -12.21 6.52 14.25
C LEU A 8 -12.05 7.44 15.45
N PHE A 9 -10.93 7.27 16.17
CA PHE A 9 -10.53 8.20 17.23
C PHE A 9 -9.31 9.03 16.82
N THR A 10 -9.34 10.33 17.11
CA THR A 10 -8.29 11.30 16.81
C THR A 10 -7.93 12.12 18.06
N TRP A 11 -6.66 12.51 18.18
CA TRP A 11 -6.13 13.34 19.26
C TRP A 11 -4.86 14.06 18.79
N GLY A 12 -4.41 15.05 19.57
CA GLY A 12 -3.24 15.86 19.27
C GLY A 12 -3.61 17.27 18.81
N GLN A 13 -2.78 17.85 17.93
CA GLN A 13 -2.95 19.20 17.42
C GLN A 13 -4.15 19.31 16.49
N ASN A 14 -4.92 20.39 16.62
CA ASN A 14 -6.15 20.64 15.85
C ASN A 14 -6.28 22.09 15.36
N THR A 15 -5.17 22.79 15.15
CA THR A 15 -5.15 24.20 14.74
C THR A 15 -5.85 24.51 13.42
N HIS A 16 -5.97 23.51 12.54
CA HIS A 16 -6.65 23.64 11.25
C HIS A 16 -7.83 22.65 11.14
N GLY A 17 -8.29 22.11 12.27
CA GLY A 17 -9.34 21.10 12.27
C GLY A 17 -8.90 19.71 11.80
N GLN A 18 -7.59 19.42 11.78
CA GLN A 18 -7.02 18.15 11.26
C GLN A 18 -7.43 16.89 12.03
N LEU A 19 -8.05 17.04 13.21
CA LEU A 19 -8.66 15.92 13.94
C LEU A 19 -10.06 15.57 13.42
N GLY A 20 -10.75 16.49 12.74
CA GLY A 20 -12.07 16.20 12.15
C GLY A 20 -13.24 16.22 13.15
N VAL A 21 -12.99 16.72 14.36
CA VAL A 21 -13.97 16.83 15.46
C VAL A 21 -14.49 18.27 15.65
N GLY A 22 -14.32 19.13 14.64
CA GLY A 22 -14.61 20.56 14.70
C GLY A 22 -13.42 21.40 15.17
N SER A 23 -13.57 22.72 15.09
CA SER A 23 -12.52 23.73 15.34
C SER A 23 -12.55 24.35 16.75
N GLN A 24 -13.41 23.88 17.65
CA GLN A 24 -13.62 24.49 18.97
C GLN A 24 -12.41 24.35 19.91
N THR A 25 -11.55 23.36 19.68
CA THR A 25 -10.38 23.09 20.51
C THR A 25 -9.14 22.96 19.62
N THR A 26 -8.05 23.64 19.98
CA THR A 26 -6.79 23.63 19.20
C THR A 26 -5.86 22.46 19.55
N LEU A 27 -6.09 21.79 20.69
CA LEU A 27 -5.34 20.64 21.15
C LEU A 27 -6.28 19.69 21.90
N THR A 28 -6.28 18.41 21.51
CA THR A 28 -7.06 17.37 22.19
C THR A 28 -6.10 16.36 22.80
N SER A 29 -6.03 16.31 24.14
CA SER A 29 -5.09 15.42 24.85
C SER A 29 -5.58 13.98 25.02
N LYS A 30 -6.85 13.71 24.73
CA LYS A 30 -7.47 12.38 24.80
C LYS A 30 -8.06 11.97 23.44
N PRO A 31 -8.08 10.68 23.09
CA PRO A 31 -8.77 10.20 21.89
C PRO A 31 -10.24 10.65 21.87
N GLN A 32 -10.65 11.30 20.78
CA GLN A 32 -12.02 11.75 20.56
C GLN A 32 -12.59 11.11 19.29
N LEU A 33 -13.84 10.67 19.36
CA LEU A 33 -14.55 10.04 18.25
C LEU A 33 -14.84 11.07 17.15
N VAL A 34 -14.56 10.70 15.91
CA VAL A 34 -14.93 11.46 14.71
C VAL A 34 -16.35 11.07 14.31
N GLU A 35 -17.35 11.71 14.93
CA GLU A 35 -18.77 11.39 14.78
C GLU A 35 -19.25 11.35 13.31
N ARG A 36 -18.69 12.22 12.46
CA ARG A 36 -19.03 12.31 11.03
C ARG A 36 -18.72 11.05 10.22
N LEU A 37 -17.86 10.17 10.72
CA LEU A 37 -17.48 8.91 10.08
C LEU A 37 -18.06 7.68 10.79
N LYS A 38 -18.88 7.88 11.82
CA LYS A 38 -19.49 6.79 12.57
C LYS A 38 -20.37 5.92 11.67
N GLY A 39 -20.18 4.60 11.75
CA GLY A 39 -20.92 3.62 10.95
C GLY A 39 -20.42 3.44 9.52
N ILE A 40 -19.40 4.19 9.09
CA ILE A 40 -18.73 3.97 7.80
C ILE A 40 -17.60 2.96 8.02
N PRO A 41 -17.56 1.82 7.32
CA PRO A 41 -16.45 0.89 7.42
C PRO A 41 -15.17 1.48 6.83
N LEU A 42 -14.16 1.71 7.68
CA LEU A 42 -12.90 2.37 7.31
C LEU A 42 -11.83 1.35 6.92
N ALA A 43 -11.11 1.60 5.83
CA ALA A 43 -10.04 0.73 5.34
C ALA A 43 -8.65 1.24 5.75
N GLN A 44 -8.41 2.54 5.58
CA GLN A 44 -7.11 3.15 5.87
C GLN A 44 -7.28 4.63 6.18
N ILE A 45 -6.47 5.14 7.12
CA ILE A 45 -6.29 6.57 7.40
C ILE A 45 -4.84 6.97 7.12
N ALA A 46 -4.65 8.18 6.58
CA ALA A 46 -3.36 8.82 6.40
C ALA A 46 -3.42 10.25 6.98
N ALA A 47 -2.35 10.66 7.66
CA ALA A 47 -2.18 12.00 8.19
C ALA A 47 -1.00 12.67 7.48
N GLY A 48 -1.23 13.89 7.00
CA GLY A 48 -0.20 14.78 6.47
C GLY A 48 0.33 15.73 7.54
N GLY A 49 0.87 16.87 7.12
CA GLY A 49 1.42 17.87 8.04
C GLY A 49 0.35 18.51 8.93
N ALA A 50 -0.78 18.89 8.34
CA ALA A 50 -1.92 19.48 9.06
C ALA A 50 -3.26 19.12 8.39
N HIS A 51 -3.32 18.00 7.68
CA HIS A 51 -4.53 17.46 7.07
C HIS A 51 -4.59 15.96 7.28
N SER A 52 -5.78 15.40 7.14
CA SER A 52 -6.05 13.98 7.29
C SER A 52 -6.91 13.52 6.12
N THR A 53 -6.64 12.32 5.64
CA THR A 53 -7.42 11.66 4.60
C THR A 53 -7.75 10.25 5.05
N ILE A 54 -8.94 9.78 4.68
CA ILE A 54 -9.37 8.41 4.97
C ILE A 54 -10.02 7.80 3.74
N VAL A 55 -9.88 6.49 3.60
CA VAL A 55 -10.60 5.69 2.61
C VAL A 55 -11.40 4.61 3.33
N SER A 56 -12.65 4.46 2.91
CA SER A 56 -13.57 3.42 3.39
C SER A 56 -13.38 2.11 2.62
N LEU A 57 -13.95 1.00 3.12
CA LEU A 57 -13.92 -0.29 2.43
C LEU A 57 -14.63 -0.27 1.06
N SER A 58 -15.55 0.68 0.83
CA SER A 58 -16.17 0.87 -0.49
C SER A 58 -15.30 1.66 -1.47
N GLY A 59 -14.17 2.20 -1.02
CA GLY A 59 -13.28 3.07 -1.81
C GLY A 59 -13.66 4.56 -1.78
N ALA A 60 -14.69 4.95 -1.02
CA ALA A 60 -15.03 6.37 -0.81
C ALA A 60 -13.95 7.06 0.04
N VAL A 61 -13.53 8.25 -0.41
CA VAL A 61 -12.46 9.04 0.21
C VAL A 61 -13.03 10.29 0.90
N TYR A 62 -12.58 10.54 2.12
CA TYR A 62 -12.88 11.76 2.86
C TYR A 62 -11.60 12.46 3.29
N SER A 63 -11.58 13.78 3.23
CA SER A 63 -10.43 14.61 3.61
C SER A 63 -10.86 15.78 4.49
N TRP A 64 -9.98 16.20 5.40
CA TRP A 64 -10.18 17.34 6.29
C TRP A 64 -8.86 17.89 6.84
N GLY A 65 -8.92 19.06 7.49
CA GLY A 65 -7.81 19.82 8.01
C GLY A 65 -7.45 21.03 7.14
N LYS A 66 -6.17 21.39 7.15
CA LYS A 66 -5.57 22.48 6.36
C LYS A 66 -5.71 22.21 4.86
N ASN A 67 -6.04 23.23 4.09
CA ASN A 67 -6.26 23.14 2.65
C ASN A 67 -5.62 24.29 1.84
N SER A 68 -4.64 25.01 2.39
CA SER A 68 -4.07 26.21 1.75
C SER A 68 -3.53 26.00 0.33
N PHE A 69 -3.20 24.75 -0.03
CA PHE A 69 -2.68 24.37 -1.35
C PHE A 69 -3.59 23.39 -2.11
N GLY A 70 -4.80 23.11 -1.61
CA GLY A 70 -5.69 22.14 -2.24
C GLY A 70 -5.45 20.69 -1.84
N GLN A 71 -4.69 20.44 -0.75
CA GLN A 71 -4.35 19.07 -0.29
C GLN A 71 -5.55 18.21 0.13
N LEU A 72 -6.75 18.81 0.23
CA LEU A 72 -8.00 18.09 0.46
C LEU A 72 -8.67 17.58 -0.83
N GLY A 73 -8.30 18.11 -2.01
CA GLY A 73 -8.84 17.66 -3.30
C GLY A 73 -10.30 18.08 -3.55
N LEU A 74 -10.77 19.13 -2.89
CA LEU A 74 -12.16 19.58 -2.92
C LEU A 74 -12.44 20.69 -3.95
N GLY A 75 -11.44 21.06 -4.76
CA GLY A 75 -11.57 22.11 -5.77
C GLY A 75 -11.49 23.54 -5.21
N ASP A 76 -11.13 23.69 -3.94
CA ASP A 76 -10.93 24.98 -3.27
C ASP A 76 -9.70 24.94 -2.35
N THR A 77 -9.40 26.06 -1.69
CA THR A 77 -8.30 26.21 -0.71
C THR A 77 -8.79 26.46 0.72
N LYS A 78 -10.03 26.06 1.03
CA LYS A 78 -10.65 26.29 2.34
C LYS A 78 -10.43 25.10 3.27
N ASP A 79 -9.94 25.39 4.47
CA ASP A 79 -9.79 24.38 5.53
C ASP A 79 -11.15 23.77 5.89
N ARG A 80 -11.14 22.50 6.29
CA ARG A 80 -12.33 21.77 6.74
C ARG A 80 -12.06 21.17 8.10
N ASP A 81 -12.88 21.48 9.09
CA ASP A 81 -12.73 20.97 10.45
C ASP A 81 -13.48 19.66 10.71
N CYS A 82 -14.11 19.11 9.67
CA CYS A 82 -14.80 17.84 9.66
C CYS A 82 -14.51 17.07 8.37
N PRO A 83 -14.51 15.72 8.41
CA PRO A 83 -14.42 14.87 7.24
C PRO A 83 -15.39 15.32 6.14
N THR A 84 -14.84 15.62 4.97
CA THR A 84 -15.60 16.02 3.78
C THR A 84 -15.37 15.00 2.68
N TYR A 85 -16.44 14.58 2.03
CA TYR A 85 -16.37 13.65 0.90
C TYR A 85 -15.68 14.26 -0.32
N VAL A 86 -14.72 13.54 -0.91
CA VAL A 86 -13.98 13.96 -2.11
C VAL A 86 -14.66 13.37 -3.35
N GLY A 87 -15.70 14.06 -3.83
CA GLY A 87 -16.53 13.58 -4.96
C GLY A 87 -15.76 13.32 -6.26
N ALA A 88 -14.65 14.02 -6.48
CA ALA A 88 -13.77 13.78 -7.65
C ALA A 88 -13.16 12.36 -7.68
N LEU A 89 -13.18 11.62 -6.56
CA LEU A 89 -12.65 10.25 -6.44
C LEU A 89 -13.75 9.17 -6.37
N GLU A 90 -15.02 9.52 -6.54
CA GLU A 90 -16.16 8.59 -6.35
C GLU A 90 -16.04 7.31 -7.17
N HIS A 91 -15.62 7.43 -8.43
CA HIS A 91 -15.49 6.29 -9.34
C HIS A 91 -14.06 5.72 -9.41
N TRP A 92 -13.17 6.20 -8.55
CA TRP A 92 -11.75 5.88 -8.60
C TRP A 92 -11.39 4.54 -7.94
N LYS A 93 -12.32 3.95 -7.20
CA LYS A 93 -12.13 2.70 -6.42
C LYS A 93 -10.80 2.72 -5.65
N THR A 94 -10.63 3.76 -4.84
CA THR A 94 -9.42 3.96 -4.06
C THR A 94 -9.17 2.78 -3.13
N VAL A 95 -7.93 2.27 -3.13
CA VAL A 95 -7.49 1.18 -2.23
C VAL A 95 -6.40 1.62 -1.27
N PHE A 96 -5.68 2.70 -1.60
CA PHE A 96 -4.61 3.19 -0.75
C PHE A 96 -4.46 4.72 -0.85
N ILE A 97 -4.10 5.33 0.27
CA ILE A 97 -3.86 6.77 0.40
C ILE A 97 -2.51 7.03 1.08
N SER A 98 -1.84 8.11 0.66
CA SER A 98 -0.62 8.62 1.31
C SER A 98 -0.69 10.14 1.41
N CYS A 99 -0.22 10.68 2.53
CA CYS A 99 -0.23 12.13 2.77
C CYS A 99 1.19 12.60 3.08
N GLY A 100 1.66 13.60 2.32
CA GLY A 100 2.87 14.34 2.64
C GLY A 100 2.55 15.54 3.53
N ALA A 101 3.50 16.48 3.63
CA ALA A 101 3.29 17.67 4.47
C ALA A 101 2.10 18.53 3.99
N ASP A 102 2.02 18.80 2.69
CA ASP A 102 0.95 19.62 2.10
C ASP A 102 0.44 19.04 0.76
N HIS A 103 0.59 17.74 0.54
CA HIS A 103 0.06 17.06 -0.66
C HIS A 103 -0.48 15.67 -0.30
N THR A 104 -1.31 15.14 -1.18
CA THR A 104 -1.97 13.84 -1.02
C THR A 104 -1.81 13.04 -2.29
N ALA A 105 -1.52 11.75 -2.15
CA ALA A 105 -1.53 10.78 -3.23
C ALA A 105 -2.56 9.67 -2.97
N VAL A 106 -3.20 9.22 -4.03
CA VAL A 106 -4.29 8.23 -4.02
C VAL A 106 -3.98 7.17 -5.06
N LEU A 107 -4.13 5.90 -4.67
CA LEU A 107 -3.95 4.74 -5.53
C LEU A 107 -5.28 4.00 -5.69
N SER A 108 -5.69 3.82 -6.95
CA SER A 108 -6.84 2.99 -7.34
C SER A 108 -6.52 1.50 -7.30
N LYS A 109 -7.56 0.67 -7.27
CA LYS A 109 -7.46 -0.78 -7.46
C LYS A 109 -6.81 -1.17 -8.80
N GLU A 110 -7.00 -0.35 -9.82
CA GLU A 110 -6.47 -0.54 -11.17
C GLU A 110 -4.99 -0.10 -11.31
N GLY A 111 -4.36 0.42 -10.24
CA GLY A 111 -2.96 0.85 -10.25
C GLY A 111 -2.73 2.27 -10.75
N LEU A 112 -3.79 3.04 -10.98
CA LEU A 112 -3.69 4.48 -11.30
C LEU A 112 -3.37 5.30 -10.05
N VAL A 113 -2.45 6.26 -10.20
CA VAL A 113 -2.04 7.20 -9.15
C VAL A 113 -2.56 8.60 -9.47
N CYS A 114 -3.26 9.19 -8.50
CA CYS A 114 -3.61 10.61 -8.49
C CYS A 114 -2.83 11.34 -7.41
N THR A 115 -2.46 12.58 -7.68
CA THR A 115 -1.83 13.48 -6.71
C THR A 115 -2.50 14.85 -6.74
N PHE A 116 -2.59 15.50 -5.58
CA PHE A 116 -3.16 16.84 -5.41
C PHE A 116 -2.58 17.54 -4.17
N GLY A 117 -2.77 18.86 -4.09
CA GLY A 117 -2.20 19.73 -3.08
C GLY A 117 -1.02 20.56 -3.59
N ALA A 118 -0.02 20.78 -2.73
CA ALA A 118 1.15 21.58 -3.05
C ALA A 118 1.99 20.94 -4.17
N GLY A 119 2.30 21.72 -5.20
CA GLY A 119 3.15 21.29 -6.33
C GLY A 119 4.50 21.97 -6.40
N GLY A 120 4.82 22.89 -5.49
CA GLY A 120 5.98 23.77 -5.58
C GLY A 120 7.34 23.08 -5.72
N PHE A 121 7.47 21.80 -5.35
CA PHE A 121 8.67 20.99 -5.45
C PHE A 121 8.64 19.94 -6.57
N GLY A 122 7.58 19.89 -7.37
CA GLY A 122 7.37 18.82 -8.36
C GLY A 122 6.82 17.52 -7.76
N GLN A 123 6.49 17.51 -6.46
CA GLN A 123 6.06 16.33 -5.71
C GLN A 123 4.74 15.72 -6.19
N LEU A 124 4.03 16.39 -7.11
CA LEU A 124 2.82 15.89 -7.74
C LEU A 124 3.10 15.11 -9.03
N GLY A 125 4.25 15.31 -9.68
CA GLY A 125 4.65 14.53 -10.86
C GLY A 125 4.01 14.96 -12.17
N HIS A 126 3.36 16.14 -12.22
CA HIS A 126 2.60 16.62 -13.39
C HIS A 126 3.40 17.46 -14.39
N ASN A 127 4.72 17.32 -14.40
CA ASN A 127 5.64 18.19 -15.14
C ASN A 127 5.40 19.69 -14.87
N SER A 128 5.07 20.02 -13.62
CA SER A 128 4.64 21.36 -13.23
C SER A 128 4.94 21.62 -11.76
N THR A 129 5.08 22.90 -11.41
CA THR A 129 5.21 23.35 -10.02
C THR A 129 3.91 23.95 -9.46
N ARG A 130 2.82 23.91 -10.23
CA ARG A 130 1.51 24.42 -9.80
C ARG A 130 0.85 23.50 -8.80
N ASN A 131 0.07 24.08 -7.89
CA ASN A 131 -0.78 23.31 -7.00
C ASN A 131 -1.96 22.73 -7.78
N GLU A 132 -2.44 21.56 -7.36
CA GLU A 132 -3.61 20.92 -7.94
C GLU A 132 -4.71 20.87 -6.87
N LEU A 133 -5.82 21.58 -7.11
CA LEU A 133 -6.94 21.67 -6.15
C LEU A 133 -7.89 20.47 -6.23
N LEU A 134 -7.79 19.71 -7.31
CA LEU A 134 -8.52 18.48 -7.56
C LEU A 134 -7.53 17.34 -7.81
N PRO A 135 -7.90 16.10 -7.48
CA PRO A 135 -7.12 14.93 -7.85
C PRO A 135 -6.80 14.91 -9.35
N ARG A 136 -5.50 14.86 -9.68
CA ARG A 136 -5.03 14.77 -11.05
C ARG A 136 -4.18 13.51 -11.23
N VAL A 137 -4.43 12.79 -12.32
CA VAL A 137 -3.67 11.58 -12.67
C VAL A 137 -2.24 11.93 -13.02
N VAL A 138 -1.29 11.17 -12.48
CA VAL A 138 0.12 11.23 -12.88
C VAL A 138 0.28 10.47 -14.19
N ALA A 139 0.27 11.18 -15.31
CA ALA A 139 0.17 10.60 -16.64
C ALA A 139 1.33 9.66 -16.99
N GLU A 140 2.53 9.96 -16.49
CA GLU A 140 3.76 9.22 -16.71
C GLU A 140 3.75 7.83 -16.05
N LEU A 141 2.87 7.62 -15.07
CA LEU A 141 2.64 6.31 -14.44
C LEU A 141 1.41 5.60 -15.03
N TRP A 142 0.76 6.17 -16.04
CA TRP A 142 -0.40 5.54 -16.66
C TRP A 142 -0.02 4.20 -17.28
N GLY A 143 -0.77 3.15 -16.97
CA GLY A 143 -0.51 1.79 -17.45
C GLY A 143 0.60 1.06 -16.69
N ALA A 144 1.35 1.76 -15.83
CA ALA A 144 2.17 1.11 -14.82
C ALA A 144 1.24 0.55 -13.75
N ARG A 145 1.32 -0.76 -13.45
CA ARG A 145 0.54 -1.36 -12.35
C ARG A 145 1.20 -1.00 -11.02
N VAL A 146 0.99 0.24 -10.58
CA VAL A 146 1.48 0.72 -9.28
C VAL A 146 0.85 -0.11 -8.18
N SER A 147 1.67 -0.52 -7.22
CA SER A 147 1.20 -1.26 -6.04
C SER A 147 1.34 -0.46 -4.75
N HIS A 148 2.29 0.49 -4.69
CA HIS A 148 2.51 1.31 -3.49
C HIS A 148 2.87 2.75 -3.86
N VAL A 149 2.41 3.67 -3.02
CA VAL A 149 2.74 5.09 -3.09
C VAL A 149 3.10 5.59 -1.69
N ALA A 150 4.15 6.38 -1.57
CA ALA A 150 4.58 7.00 -0.33
C ALA A 150 4.89 8.49 -0.56
N CYS A 151 4.15 9.34 0.13
CA CYS A 151 4.41 10.77 0.20
C CYS A 151 5.36 11.06 1.36
N GLY A 152 6.47 11.71 1.07
CA GLY A 152 7.51 12.00 2.04
C GLY A 152 7.73 13.48 2.28
N ARG A 153 8.31 13.77 3.45
CA ARG A 153 8.88 15.06 3.83
C ARG A 153 10.36 14.83 4.14
N TRP A 154 11.18 15.76 3.71
CA TRP A 154 12.60 15.80 4.05
C TRP A 154 12.91 17.11 4.74
N GLU A 155 13.57 17.01 5.89
CA GLU A 155 14.06 18.16 6.65
C GLU A 155 15.57 18.18 6.56
N VAL A 156 16.13 19.28 6.06
CA VAL A 156 17.57 19.53 6.14
C VAL A 156 17.83 20.29 7.45
N PRO A 157 18.45 19.68 8.47
CA PRO A 157 18.58 20.27 9.81
C PRO A 157 19.29 21.63 9.83
N VAL A 158 20.18 21.86 8.86
CA VAL A 158 21.02 23.05 8.79
C VAL A 158 20.42 24.22 7.99
N THR A 159 19.39 24.00 7.17
CA THR A 159 18.82 25.07 6.32
C THR A 159 17.35 25.37 6.58
N CYS A 160 16.67 24.61 7.46
CA CYS A 160 15.22 24.70 7.67
C CYS A 160 14.39 24.54 6.37
N LEU A 161 14.99 24.02 5.29
CA LEU A 161 14.29 23.80 4.03
C LEU A 161 13.45 22.53 4.13
N LEU A 162 12.14 22.70 3.98
CA LEU A 162 11.18 21.60 3.86
C LEU A 162 11.12 21.15 2.41
N ARG A 163 11.56 19.92 2.15
CA ARG A 163 11.46 19.28 0.84
C ARG A 163 10.34 18.25 0.87
N GLN A 164 9.66 18.10 -0.26
CA GLN A 164 8.55 17.16 -0.43
C GLN A 164 8.78 16.32 -1.68
N TYR A 165 8.47 15.04 -1.59
CA TYR A 165 8.58 14.09 -2.69
C TYR A 165 7.51 13.01 -2.59
N THR A 166 7.32 12.31 -3.71
CA THR A 166 6.50 11.13 -3.82
C THR A 166 7.34 10.00 -4.40
N LEU A 167 7.27 8.84 -3.75
CA LEU A 167 7.91 7.60 -4.16
C LEU A 167 6.82 6.60 -4.55
N VAL A 168 7.00 5.94 -5.69
CA VAL A 168 6.04 4.98 -6.24
C VAL A 168 6.75 3.68 -6.54
N TYR A 169 6.14 2.55 -6.16
CA TYR A 169 6.64 1.22 -6.53
C TYR A 169 5.71 0.55 -7.54
N VAL A 170 6.30 0.18 -8.68
CA VAL A 170 5.61 -0.52 -9.77
C VAL A 170 6.00 -1.99 -9.72
N SER A 171 5.08 -2.84 -9.25
CA SER A 171 5.36 -4.26 -9.03
C SER A 171 5.61 -5.02 -10.32
N SER A 172 4.98 -4.63 -11.42
CA SER A 172 5.19 -5.26 -12.74
C SER A 172 6.59 -5.04 -13.31
N LEU A 173 7.31 -4.02 -12.84
CA LEU A 173 8.64 -3.65 -13.33
C LEU A 173 9.73 -3.87 -12.28
N ASP A 174 9.35 -4.20 -11.05
CA ASP A 174 10.20 -4.18 -9.85
C ASP A 174 11.06 -2.91 -9.76
N LYS A 175 10.42 -1.76 -10.01
CA LYS A 175 11.09 -0.45 -10.08
C LYS A 175 10.42 0.58 -9.19
N PHE A 176 11.25 1.41 -8.60
CA PHE A 176 10.83 2.61 -7.89
C PHE A 176 10.88 3.80 -8.81
N TYR A 177 9.91 4.69 -8.66
CA TYR A 177 9.83 5.96 -9.35
C TYR A 177 9.78 7.08 -8.32
N PHE A 178 10.56 8.13 -8.55
CA PHE A 178 10.67 9.28 -7.67
C PHE A 178 10.30 10.57 -8.41
N PHE A 179 9.60 11.47 -7.72
CA PHE A 179 9.36 12.83 -8.16
C PHE A 179 9.18 13.77 -6.98
N GLY A 180 9.56 15.03 -7.14
CA GLY A 180 9.69 16.02 -6.08
C GLY A 180 11.12 16.49 -5.87
N SER A 181 11.39 17.03 -4.69
CA SER A 181 12.73 17.49 -4.30
C SER A 181 13.42 16.41 -3.48
N GLY A 182 14.54 15.91 -3.99
CA GLY A 182 15.47 15.01 -3.29
C GLY A 182 16.92 15.43 -3.58
N ASP A 183 17.84 15.03 -2.71
CA ASP A 183 19.27 15.27 -2.95
C ASP A 183 19.77 14.17 -3.89
N GLU A 184 20.06 14.51 -5.15
CA GLU A 184 21.04 13.73 -5.90
C GLU A 184 22.41 14.13 -5.38
N GLY A 185 23.13 13.18 -4.78
CA GLY A 185 24.47 13.40 -4.29
C GLY A 185 25.42 13.76 -5.43
N GLN A 186 25.57 15.05 -5.72
CA GLN A 186 26.75 15.61 -6.37
C GLN A 186 26.91 17.11 -6.07
N LEU A 187 28.03 17.39 -5.40
CA LEU A 187 28.79 18.63 -5.23
C LEU A 187 28.25 19.95 -5.83
N GLU A 188 28.22 20.94 -4.93
CA GLU A 188 28.59 22.36 -5.09
C GLU A 188 27.93 23.16 -6.23
N ASP A 189 27.08 24.10 -5.79
CA ASP A 189 26.71 25.33 -6.49
C ASP A 189 25.84 25.18 -7.75
N LYS A 190 24.52 24.91 -7.55
CA LYS A 190 23.38 25.31 -8.41
C LYS A 190 22.08 24.84 -7.74
N ARG A 191 20.97 25.57 -7.95
CA ARG A 191 19.63 25.19 -7.46
C ARG A 191 19.38 23.71 -7.77
N GLU A 192 19.16 22.91 -6.74
CA GLU A 192 18.95 21.48 -6.92
C GLU A 192 17.73 21.20 -7.81
N PRO A 193 17.85 20.25 -8.76
CA PRO A 193 16.81 20.02 -9.76
C PRO A 193 15.57 19.40 -9.09
N LYS A 194 14.44 20.09 -9.20
CA LYS A 194 13.13 19.53 -8.85
C LYS A 194 12.76 18.47 -9.88
N GLN A 195 12.53 17.25 -9.42
CA GLN A 195 12.10 16.17 -10.30
C GLN A 195 10.60 16.31 -10.58
N LEU A 196 10.23 16.99 -11.67
CA LEU A 196 8.84 17.37 -11.95
C LEU A 196 7.98 16.22 -12.50
N ILE A 197 8.61 15.14 -12.95
CA ILE A 197 7.96 13.93 -13.49
C ILE A 197 8.50 12.69 -12.78
N PRO A 198 7.73 11.60 -12.67
CA PRO A 198 8.23 10.33 -12.15
C PRO A 198 9.40 9.81 -12.98
N LEU A 199 10.57 9.65 -12.35
CA LEU A 199 11.73 8.98 -12.96
C LEU A 199 12.10 7.72 -12.19
N PRO A 200 12.52 6.65 -12.88
CA PRO A 200 12.97 5.44 -12.23
C PRO A 200 14.23 5.71 -11.42
N ILE A 201 14.29 5.19 -10.20
CA ILE A 201 15.49 5.19 -9.37
C ILE A 201 16.03 3.77 -9.26
N ASN A 202 17.35 3.64 -9.18
CA ASN A 202 17.98 2.34 -8.90
C ASN A 202 17.56 1.89 -7.49
N SER A 203 17.17 0.62 -7.35
CA SER A 203 16.89 0.04 -6.04
C SER A 203 18.11 0.24 -5.14
N PRO A 204 17.95 0.70 -3.88
CA PRO A 204 19.09 0.81 -2.98
C PRO A 204 19.80 -0.54 -2.89
N GLU A 205 21.10 -0.57 -3.14
CA GLU A 205 21.90 -1.78 -2.98
C GLU A 205 21.72 -2.31 -1.55
N ASN A 206 21.34 -3.59 -1.45
CA ASN A 206 21.21 -4.33 -0.20
C ASN A 206 22.50 -4.21 0.64
N THR A 207 22.53 -3.27 1.58
CA THR A 207 23.55 -3.21 2.65
C THR A 207 23.13 -4.07 3.85
N GLY A 208 22.52 -5.22 3.57
CA GLY A 208 22.19 -6.27 4.53
C GLY A 208 22.50 -7.63 3.91
N LYS A 209 23.42 -8.36 4.53
CA LYS A 209 24.01 -9.63 4.06
C LYS A 209 22.94 -10.68 3.65
N SER A 210 23.25 -11.40 2.57
CA SER A 210 22.70 -12.71 2.15
C SER A 210 21.27 -12.69 1.54
N CYS A 211 20.92 -13.41 0.47
CA CYS A 211 21.51 -14.53 -0.24
C CYS A 211 21.25 -14.39 -1.75
N GLN A 212 22.25 -14.72 -2.57
CA GLN A 212 22.01 -15.31 -3.87
C GLN A 212 21.39 -16.69 -3.65
N SER A 213 20.13 -16.87 -4.03
CA SER A 213 19.47 -18.11 -4.52
C SER A 213 17.97 -18.14 -4.20
N ASN A 214 17.21 -18.51 -5.24
CA ASN A 214 15.86 -19.09 -5.29
C ASN A 214 14.62 -18.25 -4.93
N ASP A 215 13.75 -18.12 -5.96
CA ASP A 215 12.28 -18.14 -5.95
C ASP A 215 11.56 -17.76 -4.64
N HIS A 216 11.69 -16.52 -4.23
CA HIS A 216 10.90 -15.96 -3.13
C HIS A 216 10.15 -14.73 -3.60
N CYS A 217 8.81 -14.80 -3.57
CA CYS A 217 7.97 -13.69 -3.98
C CYS A 217 7.83 -12.71 -2.84
N ARG A 218 8.42 -11.54 -3.08
CA ARG A 218 8.46 -10.43 -2.15
C ARG A 218 7.19 -9.60 -2.33
N CYS A 219 6.28 -9.69 -1.38
CA CYS A 219 5.21 -8.71 -1.26
C CYS A 219 5.74 -7.56 -0.41
N ILE A 220 5.86 -6.37 -1.00
CA ILE A 220 6.11 -5.14 -0.25
C ILE A 220 4.81 -4.82 0.50
N GLN A 221 4.89 -4.70 1.82
CA GLN A 221 3.71 -4.36 2.65
C GLN A 221 3.60 -2.85 2.89
N SER A 222 4.73 -2.15 2.85
CA SER A 222 4.82 -0.72 3.12
C SER A 222 6.18 -0.21 2.67
N VAL A 223 6.18 0.95 2.05
CA VAL A 223 7.39 1.70 1.71
C VAL A 223 7.49 2.87 2.67
N PHE A 224 8.49 2.86 3.55
CA PHE A 224 8.81 4.01 4.39
C PHE A 224 10.10 4.65 3.93
N VAL A 225 10.15 5.97 3.99
CA VAL A 225 11.40 6.71 3.86
C VAL A 225 11.64 7.39 5.20
N SER A 226 12.76 7.07 5.84
CA SER A 226 13.22 7.83 7.01
C SER A 226 14.47 8.63 6.67
N SER A 227 14.52 9.87 7.15
CA SER A 227 15.71 10.69 7.19
C SER A 227 16.47 10.38 8.47
N ASN A 228 17.71 9.89 8.38
CA ASN A 228 18.56 9.65 9.54
C ASN A 228 19.54 10.83 9.70
N PRO A 229 19.47 11.64 10.78
CA PRO A 229 20.24 12.89 10.89
C PRO A 229 21.72 12.71 11.25
N ILE A 230 22.29 11.49 11.16
CA ILE A 230 23.55 11.16 11.86
C ILE A 230 24.83 11.28 11.00
N CYS A 231 24.78 11.35 9.68
CA CYS A 231 26.00 11.38 8.88
C CYS A 231 26.13 12.65 8.03
N TYR A 232 26.89 13.61 8.56
CA TYR A 232 27.50 14.68 7.78
C TYR A 232 28.22 14.05 6.57
N ASN A 233 27.81 14.48 5.37
CA ASN A 233 28.36 14.20 4.02
C ASN A 233 27.63 13.20 3.11
N PHE A 234 26.77 12.29 3.59
CA PHE A 234 25.90 11.51 2.69
C PHE A 234 24.59 11.13 3.38
N HIS A 235 23.48 11.66 2.89
CA HIS A 235 22.15 11.38 3.39
C HIS A 235 21.44 10.41 2.44
N PHE A 236 21.48 9.12 2.77
CA PHE A 236 20.80 8.08 2.01
C PHE A 236 19.31 8.09 2.31
N VAL A 237 18.49 8.06 1.25
CA VAL A 237 17.07 7.69 1.34
C VAL A 237 17.02 6.21 1.71
N ASN A 238 16.83 5.90 3.00
CA ASN A 238 16.59 4.52 3.41
C ASN A 238 15.14 4.17 3.11
N VAL A 239 14.94 3.46 1.99
CA VAL A 239 13.66 2.84 1.66
C VAL A 239 13.54 1.56 2.50
N PHE A 240 12.85 1.63 3.63
CA PHE A 240 12.55 0.43 4.42
C PHE A 240 11.37 -0.28 3.79
N MET A 241 11.63 -1.47 3.22
CA MET A 241 10.60 -2.38 2.79
C MET A 241 10.35 -3.38 3.91
N TYR A 242 9.15 -3.36 4.48
CA TYR A 242 8.69 -4.51 5.23
C TYR A 242 8.25 -5.55 4.20
N PHE A 243 9.08 -6.58 4.07
CA PHE A 243 8.68 -7.82 3.43
C PHE A 243 7.99 -8.66 4.48
N THR A 244 6.73 -9.04 4.26
CA THR A 244 6.31 -10.33 4.80
C THR A 244 7.13 -11.38 4.07
N GLN A 245 7.88 -12.21 4.79
CA GLN A 245 8.27 -13.53 4.27
C GLN A 245 7.00 -14.37 4.12
N ASN A 246 6.22 -14.04 3.11
CA ASN A 246 5.27 -14.98 2.57
C ASN A 246 6.10 -15.96 1.76
N SER A 247 6.13 -17.21 2.23
CA SER A 247 6.74 -18.37 1.56
C SER A 247 6.01 -18.72 0.26
N TYR A 248 5.32 -17.77 -0.35
CA TYR A 248 4.27 -18.03 -1.31
C TYR A 248 4.77 -17.55 -2.65
N PRO A 249 5.21 -18.46 -3.53
CA PRO A 249 5.66 -18.09 -4.87
C PRO A 249 4.53 -17.35 -5.62
N ASN A 250 4.89 -16.60 -6.67
CA ASN A 250 4.02 -15.81 -7.56
C ASN A 250 3.18 -16.73 -8.47
N GLY A 251 2.77 -17.88 -7.93
CA GLY A 251 2.00 -18.92 -8.59
C GLY A 251 0.84 -19.35 -7.70
N ILE A 252 -0.18 -19.93 -8.33
CA ILE A 252 -1.25 -20.62 -7.62
C ILE A 252 -0.60 -21.81 -6.91
N ALA A 253 -0.69 -21.86 -5.57
CA ALA A 253 -0.20 -23.02 -4.82
C ALA A 253 -1.05 -24.24 -5.20
N THR A 254 -0.39 -25.30 -5.68
CA THR A 254 -1.05 -26.53 -6.10
C THR A 254 -0.58 -27.69 -5.25
N LEU A 255 -1.49 -28.58 -4.91
CA LEU A 255 -1.19 -29.83 -4.22
C LEU A 255 -0.40 -30.79 -5.12
N GLU A 256 0.75 -31.27 -4.65
CA GLU A 256 1.47 -32.38 -5.28
C GLU A 256 1.28 -33.68 -4.49
N ASP A 257 1.08 -34.80 -5.20
CA ASP A 257 0.89 -36.13 -4.58
C ASP A 257 1.99 -36.51 -3.58
N LYS A 258 3.24 -36.15 -3.89
CA LYS A 258 4.42 -36.39 -3.05
C LYS A 258 4.35 -35.63 -1.73
N GLU A 259 3.78 -34.41 -1.73
CA GLU A 259 3.59 -33.63 -0.52
C GLU A 259 2.52 -34.26 0.37
N VAL A 260 1.42 -34.72 -0.23
CA VAL A 260 0.36 -35.44 0.50
C VAL A 260 0.90 -36.70 1.17
N ASP A 261 1.75 -37.47 0.48
CA ASP A 261 2.41 -38.64 1.04
C ASP A 261 3.34 -38.27 2.22
N ALA A 262 4.06 -37.15 2.10
CA ALA A 262 4.89 -36.61 3.18
C ALA A 262 4.05 -36.15 4.38
N TRP A 263 2.84 -35.62 4.17
CA TRP A 263 1.94 -35.23 5.26
C TRP A 263 1.43 -36.45 6.02
N ILE A 264 0.96 -37.47 5.30
CA ILE A 264 0.36 -38.68 5.88
C ILE A 264 1.40 -39.49 6.66
N SER A 265 2.64 -39.55 6.17
CA SER A 265 3.73 -40.25 6.85
C SER A 265 4.22 -39.56 8.14
N ASN A 266 3.84 -38.30 8.38
CA ASN A 266 4.21 -37.55 9.58
C ASN A 266 3.09 -37.53 10.64
N SER A 267 3.22 -38.37 11.67
CA SER A 267 2.20 -38.51 12.73
C SER A 267 1.93 -37.25 13.56
N LYS A 268 2.91 -36.34 13.67
CA LYS A 268 2.81 -35.11 14.50
C LYS A 268 2.46 -33.84 13.72
N CYS A 269 2.34 -33.90 12.39
CA CYS A 269 2.07 -32.76 11.51
C CYS A 269 2.83 -31.46 11.91
N PRO A 270 4.15 -31.38 11.68
CA PRO A 270 4.98 -30.23 12.03
C PRO A 270 4.43 -28.90 11.50
N ASN A 271 4.80 -27.78 12.14
CA ASN A 271 4.34 -26.43 11.75
C ASN A 271 4.59 -26.08 10.28
N SER A 272 5.63 -26.65 9.66
CA SER A 272 5.91 -26.50 8.22
C SER A 272 4.82 -27.12 7.34
N ILE A 273 4.32 -28.30 7.71
CA ILE A 273 3.24 -29.00 7.01
C ILE A 273 1.93 -28.23 7.16
N LYS A 274 1.59 -27.79 8.38
CA LYS A 274 0.40 -26.97 8.63
C LYS A 274 0.39 -25.67 7.83
N LYS A 275 1.56 -25.03 7.68
CA LYS A 275 1.70 -23.82 6.87
C LYS A 275 1.44 -24.09 5.39
N ASN A 276 1.90 -25.24 4.87
CA ASN A 276 1.67 -25.65 3.48
C ASN A 276 0.18 -25.97 3.24
N ILE A 277 -0.45 -26.76 4.12
CA ILE A 277 -1.90 -27.03 4.05
C ILE A 277 -2.70 -25.72 4.04
N ARG A 278 -2.47 -24.84 5.01
CA ARG A 278 -3.17 -23.54 5.07
C ARG A 278 -2.97 -22.70 3.81
N LEU A 279 -1.82 -22.79 3.15
CA LEU A 279 -1.56 -22.08 1.90
C LEU A 279 -2.44 -22.62 0.76
N ILE A 280 -2.45 -23.93 0.55
CA ILE A 280 -3.21 -24.56 -0.54
C ILE A 280 -4.72 -24.36 -0.33
N PHE A 281 -5.18 -24.42 0.92
CA PHE A 281 -6.60 -24.24 1.27
C PHE A 281 -6.97 -22.80 1.63
N SER A 282 -6.06 -21.82 1.44
CA SER A 282 -6.33 -20.40 1.75
C SER A 282 -7.27 -19.70 0.75
N SER A 283 -7.40 -20.23 -0.47
CA SER A 283 -8.23 -19.63 -1.51
C SER A 283 -8.80 -20.68 -2.45
N GLU A 284 -9.98 -20.38 -3.02
CA GLU A 284 -10.63 -21.22 -4.04
C GLU A 284 -9.75 -21.40 -5.28
N ALA A 285 -8.91 -20.42 -5.62
CA ALA A 285 -8.01 -20.52 -6.77
C ALA A 285 -6.91 -21.58 -6.58
N CYS A 286 -6.34 -21.69 -5.37
CA CYS A 286 -5.33 -22.69 -5.03
C CYS A 286 -5.91 -24.11 -5.00
N ILE A 287 -7.10 -24.26 -4.40
CA ILE A 287 -7.85 -25.52 -4.40
C ILE A 287 -8.18 -25.91 -5.83
N ASN A 288 -8.71 -25.00 -6.63
CA ASN A 288 -9.08 -25.29 -8.00
C ASN A 288 -7.89 -25.70 -8.86
N GLY A 289 -6.76 -24.99 -8.75
CA GLY A 289 -5.52 -25.33 -9.44
C GLY A 289 -4.96 -26.71 -9.07
N SER A 290 -5.26 -27.19 -7.85
CA SER A 290 -4.80 -28.48 -7.35
C SER A 290 -5.51 -29.68 -7.99
N PHE A 291 -6.74 -29.51 -8.45
CA PHE A 291 -7.61 -30.60 -8.91
C PHE A 291 -8.14 -30.40 -10.33
N LEU A 292 -7.43 -29.75 -11.25
CA LEU A 292 -7.92 -29.59 -12.62
C LEU A 292 -7.83 -30.88 -13.45
N ASP A 293 -8.91 -31.24 -14.16
CA ASP A 293 -9.07 -32.46 -15.01
C ASP A 293 -8.02 -32.63 -16.12
N LYS A 294 -7.31 -31.54 -16.46
CA LYS A 294 -5.97 -31.54 -17.05
C LYS A 294 -5.37 -30.18 -16.73
N ARG A 295 -4.06 -30.09 -16.47
CA ARG A 295 -3.31 -28.83 -16.22
C ARG A 295 -3.21 -27.95 -17.48
N ASP A 296 -4.33 -27.73 -18.15
CA ASP A 296 -4.46 -26.98 -19.38
C ASP A 296 -4.49 -25.48 -19.10
N LYS A 297 -4.00 -24.66 -20.02
CA LYS A 297 -3.80 -23.22 -19.80
C LYS A 297 -5.10 -22.42 -19.74
N HIS A 298 -6.26 -23.05 -19.91
CA HIS A 298 -7.57 -22.42 -19.90
C HIS A 298 -8.52 -23.12 -18.93
N PHE A 299 -8.85 -22.42 -17.84
CA PHE A 299 -9.84 -22.83 -16.85
C PHE A 299 -11.25 -22.80 -17.47
N LYS A 300 -11.71 -23.90 -18.07
CA LYS A 300 -13.09 -24.00 -18.57
C LYS A 300 -14.00 -24.41 -17.41
N THR A 301 -14.72 -23.45 -16.84
CA THR A 301 -15.80 -23.70 -15.86
C THR A 301 -17.13 -23.29 -16.47
N SER A 302 -18.16 -24.12 -16.35
CA SER A 302 -19.55 -23.81 -16.74
C SER A 302 -20.53 -24.29 -15.69
N LYS A 303 -21.82 -24.01 -15.86
CA LYS A 303 -22.87 -24.55 -14.98
C LYS A 303 -23.01 -26.08 -15.08
N GLU A 304 -22.59 -26.68 -16.20
CA GLU A 304 -22.68 -28.13 -16.42
C GLU A 304 -21.35 -28.86 -16.15
N VAL A 305 -20.22 -28.15 -16.17
CA VAL A 305 -18.88 -28.73 -16.04
C VAL A 305 -18.10 -27.97 -14.97
N SER A 306 -17.92 -28.63 -13.82
CA SER A 306 -16.92 -28.22 -12.84
C SER A 306 -15.55 -28.27 -13.49
N GLY A 307 -14.73 -27.23 -13.32
CA GLY A 307 -13.33 -27.25 -13.75
C GLY A 307 -12.47 -28.22 -12.94
N LEU A 308 -13.04 -28.87 -11.91
CA LEU A 308 -12.38 -29.81 -11.01
C LEU A 308 -12.60 -31.26 -11.44
N ASP A 309 -11.52 -32.03 -11.40
CA ASP A 309 -11.50 -33.48 -11.38
C ASP A 309 -12.01 -33.99 -10.04
N MET A 310 -13.30 -34.27 -9.98
CA MET A 310 -13.95 -34.79 -8.78
C MET A 310 -13.40 -36.16 -8.35
N SER A 311 -12.83 -36.95 -9.27
CA SER A 311 -12.22 -38.23 -8.93
C SER A 311 -10.90 -38.04 -8.18
N GLU A 312 -10.08 -37.07 -8.59
CA GLU A 312 -8.85 -36.72 -7.86
C GLU A 312 -9.15 -36.03 -6.52
N VAL A 313 -10.19 -35.20 -6.43
CA VAL A 313 -10.68 -34.65 -5.15
C VAL A 313 -11.08 -35.76 -4.18
N GLU A 314 -11.91 -36.70 -4.63
CA GLU A 314 -12.37 -37.83 -3.79
C GLU A 314 -11.17 -38.69 -3.34
N ARG A 315 -10.27 -39.00 -4.27
CA ARG A 315 -9.05 -39.76 -3.99
C ARG A 315 -8.17 -39.07 -2.95
N PHE A 316 -8.01 -37.75 -3.04
CA PHE A 316 -7.29 -36.96 -2.05
C PHE A 316 -7.91 -37.08 -0.65
N TYR A 317 -9.21 -36.81 -0.51
CA TYR A 317 -9.90 -36.89 0.79
C TYR A 317 -9.88 -38.31 1.39
N MET A 318 -9.99 -39.34 0.55
CA MET A 318 -9.80 -40.73 1.00
C MET A 318 -8.36 -41.03 1.46
N LYS A 319 -7.37 -40.35 0.87
CA LYS A 319 -5.95 -40.53 1.21
C LYS A 319 -5.64 -39.86 2.56
N ILE A 320 -6.07 -38.61 2.76
CA ILE A 320 -5.77 -37.85 3.98
C ILE A 320 -6.58 -38.27 5.21
N SER A 321 -7.78 -38.84 5.02
CA SER A 321 -8.61 -39.34 6.14
C SER A 321 -7.94 -40.46 6.95
N LYS A 322 -6.90 -41.09 6.40
CA LYS A 322 -6.06 -42.08 7.10
C LYS A 322 -5.21 -41.47 8.22
N ASN A 323 -4.99 -40.15 8.23
CA ASN A 323 -4.25 -39.43 9.27
C ASN A 323 -5.10 -38.29 9.82
N GLN A 324 -5.75 -38.55 10.97
CA GLN A 324 -6.70 -37.63 11.59
C GLN A 324 -6.11 -36.24 11.90
N THR A 325 -4.82 -36.18 12.24
CA THR A 325 -4.13 -34.93 12.56
C THR A 325 -4.00 -34.02 11.33
N VAL A 326 -3.70 -34.60 10.17
CA VAL A 326 -3.61 -33.87 8.90
C VAL A 326 -5.00 -33.51 8.39
N TYR A 327 -5.96 -34.42 8.51
CA TYR A 327 -7.34 -34.21 8.10
C TYR A 327 -8.01 -33.02 8.81
N GLN A 328 -7.67 -32.76 10.08
CA GLN A 328 -8.20 -31.61 10.83
C GLN A 328 -7.64 -30.25 10.39
N GLU A 329 -6.56 -30.22 9.63
CA GLU A 329 -5.94 -28.97 9.17
C GLU A 329 -6.37 -28.59 7.75
N VAL A 330 -7.00 -29.51 7.00
CA VAL A 330 -7.57 -29.34 5.65
C VAL A 330 -9.02 -28.89 5.75
#